data_AF-A0A8H3H4I7-F1
#
_entry.id   AF-A0A8H3H4I7-F1
#
_cell.length_a   1.000
_cell.length_b   1.000
_cell.length_c   1.000
_cell.angle_alpha   90.00
_cell.angle_beta   90.00
_cell.angle_gamma   90.00
#
_symmetry.space_group_name_H-M   'P 1'
#
loop_
_entity.id
_entity.type
_entity.pdbx_description
1 polymer ?
#
loop_
_entity_poly.entity_id
_entity_poly.type
_entity_poly.pdbx_seq_one_letter_code
_entity_poly.pdbx_strand_id
1 'polypeptide(L)'
;MHRQPDHVIQFLFAELGTTGSVDGSQRLVIKGRFQPKQLENVLRRYIVEYVTCKTCKSPDTILTKENRIYFMSCESCGSRRSVSAIKAGFQAQVGKRSRTKAAT
;
A
#
# COMPACT_ATOMS: atom_id res chain seq x y z
N MET A 1 -14.34 0.49 1.98
CA MET A 1 -13.42 0.60 0.82
C MET A 1 -13.36 -0.76 0.15
N HIS A 2 -13.90 -0.91 -1.05
CA HIS A 2 -13.87 -2.16 -1.83
C HIS A 2 -12.45 -2.50 -2.31
N ARG A 3 -11.51 -2.73 -1.39
CA ARG A 3 -10.10 -2.96 -1.66
C ARG A 3 -9.65 -4.23 -0.95
N GLN A 4 -8.86 -5.03 -1.66
CA GLN A 4 -8.23 -6.20 -1.07
C GLN A 4 -7.18 -5.75 -0.05
N PRO A 5 -7.13 -6.37 1.15
CA PRO A 5 -6.19 -5.99 2.20
C PRO A 5 -4.74 -6.09 1.71
N ASP A 6 -4.42 -7.12 0.92
CA ASP A 6 -3.09 -7.34 0.36
C ASP A 6 -2.56 -6.16 -0.45
N HIS A 7 -3.44 -5.50 -1.22
CA HIS A 7 -3.05 -4.32 -2.00
C HIS A 7 -2.69 -3.13 -1.11
N VAL A 8 -3.44 -2.92 -0.02
CA VAL A 8 -3.19 -1.84 0.94
C VAL A 8 -1.87 -2.10 1.68
N ILE A 9 -1.66 -3.35 2.10
CA ILE A 9 -0.44 -3.79 2.80
C ILE A 9 0.78 -3.63 1.91
N GLN A 10 0.70 -4.04 0.64
CA GLN A 10 1.79 -3.89 -0.31
C GLN A 10 2.15 -2.41 -0.53
N PHE A 11 1.16 -1.52 -0.60
CA PHE A 11 1.37 -0.09 -0.72
C PHE A 11 2.04 0.50 0.54
N LEU A 12 1.55 0.12 1.73
CA LEU A 12 2.13 0.53 3.00
C LEU A 12 3.61 0.14 3.11
N PHE A 13 3.97 -1.09 2.75
CA PHE A 13 5.35 -1.54 2.77
C PHE A 13 6.24 -0.84 1.74
N ALA A 14 5.71 -0.53 0.56
CA ALA A 14 6.44 0.22 -0.46
C ALA A 14 6.71 1.68 -0.03
N GLU A 15 5.73 2.35 0.58
CA GLU A 15 5.84 3.74 1.02
C GLU A 15 6.66 3.90 2.30
N LEU A 16 6.48 2.99 3.27
CA LEU A 16 7.22 3.04 4.54
C LEU A 16 8.61 2.41 4.42
N GLY A 17 8.90 1.69 3.33
CA GLY A 17 10.16 0.97 3.16
C GLY A 17 10.37 -0.13 4.21
N THR A 18 9.29 -0.76 4.67
CA THR A 18 9.32 -1.75 5.75
C THR A 18 8.74 -3.08 5.34
N THR A 19 8.93 -4.07 6.21
CA THR A 19 8.30 -5.38 6.12
C THR A 19 7.42 -5.60 7.34
N GLY A 20 6.43 -6.47 7.20
CA GLY A 20 5.50 -6.79 8.26
C GLY A 20 4.74 -8.08 7.96
N SER A 21 3.85 -8.45 8.86
CA SER A 21 3.01 -9.64 8.76
C SER A 21 1.60 -9.34 9.23
N VAL A 22 0.62 -10.02 8.65
CA VAL A 22 -0.75 -10.01 9.16
C VAL A 22 -0.88 -11.13 10.18
N ASP A 23 -1.37 -10.79 11.37
CA ASP A 23 -1.67 -11.74 12.44
C ASP A 23 -2.97 -12.52 12.14
N GLY A 24 -3.20 -13.65 12.83
CA GLY A 24 -4.42 -14.46 12.68
C GLY A 24 -5.72 -13.70 13.01
N SER A 25 -5.60 -12.61 13.78
CA SER A 25 -6.70 -11.66 14.05
C SER A 25 -6.86 -10.56 12.98
N GLN A 26 -6.29 -10.73 11.78
CA GLN A 26 -6.31 -9.75 10.68
C GLN A 26 -5.70 -8.37 11.02
N ARG A 27 -4.80 -8.31 12.01
CA ARG A 27 -4.07 -7.09 12.37
C ARG A 27 -2.74 -7.03 11.64
N LEU A 28 -2.39 -5.86 11.11
CA LEU A 28 -1.10 -5.65 10.46
C LEU A 28 -0.03 -5.29 11.49
N VAL A 29 1.01 -6.13 11.58
CA VAL A 29 2.20 -5.89 12.40
C VAL A 29 3.32 -5.35 11.51
N ILE A 30 3.72 -4.10 11.71
CA ILE A 30 4.77 -3.42 10.93
C ILE A 30 6.06 -3.36 11.75
N LYS A 31 7.19 -3.75 11.15
CA LYS A 31 8.49 -3.63 11.80
C LYS A 31 9.00 -2.19 11.73
N GLY A 32 9.06 -1.51 12.87
CA GLY A 32 9.66 -0.18 12.97
C GLY A 32 9.01 0.69 14.04
N ARG A 33 9.49 1.92 14.17
CA ARG A 33 8.86 2.97 14.99
C ARG A 33 8.28 4.03 14.06
N PHE A 34 6.95 4.09 14.01
CA PHE A 34 6.23 5.06 13.19
C PHE A 34 5.35 5.92 14.06
N GLN A 35 5.34 7.23 13.80
CA GLN A 35 4.38 8.11 14.44
C GLN A 35 3.00 7.96 13.75
N PRO A 36 1.89 8.08 14.48
CA PRO A 36 0.54 7.98 13.90
C PRO A 36 0.34 8.92 12.70
N LYS A 37 0.85 10.16 12.79
CA LYS A 37 0.79 11.16 11.71
C LYS A 37 1.45 10.69 10.40
N GLN A 38 2.54 9.92 10.48
CA GLN A 38 3.20 9.39 9.29
C GLN A 38 2.33 8.34 8.60
N LEU A 39 1.70 7.47 9.39
CA LEU A 39 0.82 6.43 8.88
C LEU A 39 -0.44 7.03 8.25
N GLU A 40 -1.05 8.03 8.90
CA GLU A 40 -2.18 8.79 8.36
C GLU A 40 -1.84 9.44 7.01
N ASN A 41 -0.65 10.04 6.89
CA ASN A 41 -0.21 10.65 5.64
C ASN A 41 -0.05 9.63 4.51
N VAL A 42 0.47 8.43 4.81
CA VAL A 42 0.57 7.34 3.82
C VAL A 42 -0.82 6.86 3.41
N LEU A 43 -1.71 6.63 4.37
CA LEU A 43 -3.08 6.21 4.09
C LEU A 43 -3.85 7.26 3.28
N ARG A 44 -3.71 8.55 3.60
CA ARG A 44 -4.34 9.63 2.84
C ARG A 44 -3.86 9.63 1.38
N ARG A 45 -2.57 9.40 1.14
CA ARG A 45 -2.03 9.24 -0.23
C ARG A 45 -2.62 8.02 -0.94
N TYR A 46 -2.77 6.89 -0.24
CA TYR A 46 -3.42 5.70 -0.79
C TYR A 46 -4.86 5.99 -1.23
N ILE A 47 -5.63 6.69 -0.39
CA ILE A 47 -7.04 7.02 -0.67
C ILE A 47 -7.13 7.88 -1.93
N VAL A 48 -6.35 8.95 -2.01
CA VAL A 48 -6.40 9.88 -3.14
C VAL A 48 -6.03 9.17 -4.45
N GLU A 49 -5.03 8.29 -4.45
CA GLU A 49 -4.53 7.67 -5.68
C GLU A 49 -5.33 6.41 -6.09
N TYR A 50 -5.69 5.57 -5.12
CA TYR A 50 -6.26 4.24 -5.35
C TYR A 50 -7.71 4.05 -4.91
N VAL A 51 -8.36 5.03 -4.29
CA VAL A 51 -9.77 4.94 -3.86
C VAL A 51 -10.63 6.03 -4.51
N THR A 52 -10.16 7.27 -4.48
CA THR A 52 -10.93 8.41 -4.97
C THR A 52 -10.93 8.45 -6.50
N CYS A 53 -12.11 8.69 -7.07
CA CYS A 53 -12.25 8.96 -8.49
C CYS A 53 -11.68 10.35 -8.84
N LYS A 54 -10.77 10.44 -9.83
CA LYS A 54 -10.18 11.74 -10.22
C LYS A 54 -11.17 12.66 -10.95
N THR A 55 -12.26 12.13 -11.50
CA THR A 55 -13.30 12.90 -12.20
C THR A 55 -14.38 13.42 -11.25
N CYS A 56 -15.03 12.53 -10.50
CA CYS A 56 -16.18 12.87 -9.64
C CYS A 56 -15.88 12.93 -8.14
N LYS A 57 -14.63 12.62 -7.71
CA LYS A 57 -14.21 12.56 -6.30
C LYS A 57 -14.97 11.54 -5.42
N SER A 58 -15.82 10.70 -6.01
CA SER A 58 -16.50 9.62 -5.30
C SER A 58 -15.50 8.56 -4.80
N PRO A 59 -15.70 7.99 -3.58
CA PRO A 59 -14.96 6.84 -3.10
C PRO A 59 -15.46 5.50 -3.66
N ASP A 60 -16.60 5.51 -4.38
CA ASP A 60 -17.24 4.32 -4.94
C ASP A 60 -16.55 3.91 -6.24
N THR A 61 -15.43 3.21 -6.08
CA THR A 61 -14.63 2.70 -7.19
C THR A 61 -14.21 1.27 -6.92
N ILE A 62 -14.09 0.48 -7.98
CA ILE A 62 -13.60 -0.90 -7.98
C ILE A 62 -12.19 -0.92 -8.57
N LEU A 63 -11.30 -1.68 -7.96
CA LEU A 63 -9.95 -1.92 -8.47
C LEU A 63 -9.86 -3.34 -9.04
N THR A 64 -9.60 -3.46 -10.34
CA THR A 64 -9.40 -4.73 -11.02
C THR A 64 -7.94 -4.86 -11.47
N LYS A 65 -7.41 -6.07 -11.45
CA LYS A 65 -6.06 -6.37 -11.93
C LYS A 65 -6.18 -7.08 -13.29
N GLU A 66 -5.62 -6.48 -14.32
CA GLU A 66 -5.50 -7.10 -15.64
C GLU A 66 -4.02 -7.19 -15.99
N ASN A 67 -3.51 -8.42 -16.05
CA ASN A 67 -2.09 -8.73 -16.25
C ASN A 67 -1.19 -8.09 -15.17
N ARG A 68 -0.37 -7.11 -15.56
CA ARG A 68 0.57 -6.38 -14.69
C ARG A 68 0.08 -4.97 -14.33
N ILE A 69 -1.10 -4.59 -14.80
CA ILE A 69 -1.65 -3.24 -14.67
C ILE A 69 -2.91 -3.31 -13.83
N TYR A 70 -3.09 -2.32 -12.96
CA TYR A 70 -4.32 -2.16 -12.21
C TYR A 70 -5.22 -1.16 -12.94
N PHE A 71 -6.51 -1.47 -13.04
CA PHE A 71 -7.53 -0.58 -13.54
C PHE A 71 -8.48 -0.20 -12.41
N MET A 72 -8.80 1.09 -12.32
CA MET A 72 -9.84 1.58 -11.45
C MET A 72 -11.06 1.96 -12.27
N SER A 73 -12.20 1.39 -11.92
CA SER A 73 -13.51 1.67 -12.51
C SER A 73 -14.39 2.35 -11.47
N CYS A 74 -14.95 3.52 -11.78
CA CYS A 74 -15.86 4.22 -10.87
C CYS A 74 -17.31 3.79 -11.12
N GLU A 75 -18.03 3.48 -10.05
CA GLU A 75 -19.44 3.09 -10.14
C GLU A 75 -20.36 4.30 -10.29
N SER A 76 -19.99 5.46 -9.73
CA SER A 76 -20.83 6.66 -9.80
C SER A 76 -20.83 7.35 -11.17
N CYS A 77 -19.70 7.36 -11.89
CA CYS A 77 -19.57 8.05 -13.18
C CYS A 77 -19.17 7.15 -14.36
N GLY A 78 -18.91 5.85 -14.11
CA GLY A 78 -18.51 4.90 -15.15
C GLY A 78 -17.10 5.06 -15.70
N SER A 79 -16.32 6.04 -15.23
CA SER A 79 -14.97 6.26 -15.75
C SER A 79 -14.04 5.10 -15.40
N ARG A 80 -13.29 4.62 -16.39
CA ARG A 80 -12.24 3.60 -16.23
C ARG A 80 -10.87 4.23 -16.49
N ARG A 81 -9.94 4.04 -15.55
CA ARG A 81 -8.56 4.55 -15.65
C ARG A 81 -7.55 3.48 -15.31
N SER A 82 -6.40 3.48 -15.96
CA SER A 82 -5.25 2.73 -15.48
C SER A 82 -4.65 3.47 -14.27
N VAL A 83 -4.24 2.71 -13.26
CA VAL A 83 -3.49 3.22 -12.12
C VAL A 83 -2.08 2.64 -12.15
N SER A 84 -1.12 3.41 -11.63
CA SER A 84 0.26 2.97 -11.55
C SER A 84 0.37 1.73 -10.67
N ALA A 85 1.21 0.79 -11.08
CA ALA A 85 1.57 -0.33 -10.23
C ALA A 85 2.35 0.20 -9.02
N ILE A 86 2.13 -0.43 -7.85
CA ILE A 86 2.92 -0.15 -6.65
C ILE A 86 4.37 -0.52 -6.95
N LYS A 87 5.22 0.49 -7.18
CA LYS A 87 6.66 0.30 -7.31
C LYS A 87 7.24 0.31 -5.91
N ALA A 88 7.77 -0.82 -5.46
CA ALA A 88 8.61 -0.83 -4.28
C ALA A 88 9.84 0.03 -4.58
N GLY A 89 10.00 1.13 -3.82
CA GLY A 89 11.22 1.94 -3.89
C GLY A 89 12.45 1.13 -3.45
N PHE A 90 13.63 1.74 -3.56
CA PHE A 90 14.86 1.14 -3.05
C PHE A 90 14.75 0.87 -1.54
N GLN A 91 14.70 -0.40 -1.14
CA GLN A 91 14.71 -0.79 0.27
C GLN A 91 16.16 -0.91 0.74
N ALA A 92 16.62 0.07 1.51
CA ALA A 92 17.92 0.00 2.16
C ALA A 92 17.94 -1.20 3.12
N GLN A 93 18.87 -2.14 2.90
CA GLN A 93 19.08 -3.32 3.76
C GLN A 93 19.74 -2.91 5.09
N VAL A 94 19.04 -2.14 5.92
CA VAL A 94 19.52 -1.71 7.25
C VAL A 94 19.33 -2.87 8.24
N GLY A 95 20.22 -3.87 8.14
CA GLY A 95 20.13 -5.07 8.98
C GLY A 95 21.32 -6.03 8.89
N LYS A 96 22.20 -5.91 7.89
CA LYS A 96 23.39 -6.79 7.78
C LYS A 96 24.45 -6.60 8.88
N ARG A 97 24.27 -5.67 9.83
CA ARG A 97 25.19 -5.52 10.99
C ARG A 97 24.94 -6.50 12.14
N SER A 98 23.82 -7.24 12.18
CA SER A 98 23.58 -8.22 13.25
C SER A 98 24.09 -9.63 12.93
N ARG A 99 24.21 -10.01 11.66
CA ARG A 99 24.69 -11.36 11.28
C ARG A 99 26.20 -11.56 11.48
N THR A 100 26.99 -10.49 11.54
CA THR A 100 28.44 -10.58 11.80
C THR A 100 28.82 -10.66 13.27
N LYS A 101 27.88 -10.44 14.21
CA LYS A 101 28.15 -10.55 15.66
C LYS A 101 27.85 -11.93 16.28
N ALA A 102 27.30 -12.87 15.50
CA ALA A 102 26.98 -14.23 15.97
C ALA A 102 27.99 -15.29 15.47
N ALA A 103 29.10 -14.87 14.87
CA ALA A 103 30.12 -15.76 14.29
C ALA A 103 31.54 -15.47 14.85
N THR A 104 31.64 -14.95 16.07
CA THR A 104 32.91 -14.86 16.81
C THR A 104 32.64 -15.13 18.28
#